data_AF-A0A4V1C844-F1
#
_entry.id   AF-A0A4V1C844-F1
#
_cell.length_a   1.000
_cell.length_b   1.000
_cell.length_c   1.000
_cell.angle_alpha   90.00
_cell.angle_beta   90.00
_cell.angle_gamma   90.00
#
_symmetry.space_group_name_H-M   'P 1'
#
loop_
_entity.id
_entity.type
_entity.pdbx_description
1 polymer ?
#
loop_
_entity_poly.entity_id
_entity_poly.type
_entity_poly.pdbx_seq_one_letter_code
_entity_poly.pdbx_strand_id
1 'polypeptide(L)'
;MEARHDVASAVNSDHKTIPEQMHTLTCKWDPAHHSCEFKTYFYNKVDEAAIPFYGPAPGDDPKAWEEALAEKPGPGYIPVAAVGFQALAQRLNAQRLAVGQFNQRLHEINASLDAILSRHDLETSVRTMAARRRHAELRKRSLKLAARVQVLRNRGYALSGDEDDLRIKLAALERTAQDPALGARLEELWSRLITLRDYAEQLKSEISKGAPAEIQTGLGEEVEAKAKKILEDYEKQIQHLKKELELVKTEYDDWEKQTTPAARS
;
A
#
# COMPACT_ATOMS: atom_id res chain seq x y z
N MET A 1 58.55 -75.63 17.89
CA MET A 1 57.17 -75.62 17.35
C MET A 1 56.32 -74.80 18.30
N GLU A 2 56.53 -73.50 18.44
CA GLU A 2 56.41 -72.44 17.42
C GLU A 2 54.97 -72.33 16.91
N ALA A 3 54.19 -71.54 17.65
CA ALA A 3 52.99 -70.81 17.21
C ALA A 3 52.43 -70.02 18.39
N ARG A 4 52.83 -68.75 18.53
CA ARG A 4 51.93 -67.70 19.04
C ARG A 4 52.16 -66.44 18.22
N HIS A 5 51.11 -66.09 17.48
CA HIS A 5 50.92 -64.82 16.83
C HIS A 5 50.97 -63.70 17.87
N ASP A 6 51.90 -62.77 17.69
CA ASP A 6 51.70 -61.39 18.14
C ASP A 6 51.39 -60.55 16.90
N VAL A 7 50.11 -60.27 16.74
CA VAL A 7 49.59 -59.26 15.81
C VAL A 7 49.95 -57.91 16.41
N ALA A 8 51.03 -57.30 15.91
CA ALA A 8 51.30 -55.90 16.15
C ALA A 8 50.19 -55.07 15.50
N SER A 9 49.26 -54.60 16.34
CA SER A 9 48.24 -53.61 16.01
C SER A 9 48.92 -52.33 15.49
N ALA A 10 48.64 -51.99 14.24
CA ALA A 10 48.97 -50.70 13.66
C ALA A 10 48.12 -49.61 14.35
N VAL A 11 48.70 -48.91 15.32
CA VAL A 11 48.14 -47.66 15.85
C VAL A 11 48.75 -46.51 15.06
N ASN A 12 48.01 -46.08 14.04
CA ASN A 12 48.23 -44.78 13.38
C ASN A 12 48.25 -43.69 14.46
N SER A 13 49.44 -43.13 14.69
CA SER A 13 49.64 -41.97 15.55
C SER A 13 50.26 -40.84 14.73
N ASP A 14 49.55 -40.41 13.68
CA ASP A 14 49.79 -39.15 12.97
C ASP A 14 49.32 -37.95 13.82
N HIS A 15 49.71 -37.93 15.09
CA HIS A 15 49.45 -36.80 15.96
C HIS A 15 50.67 -35.88 15.91
N LYS A 16 50.49 -34.70 15.31
CA LYS A 16 51.46 -33.60 15.38
C LYS A 16 51.95 -33.43 16.81
N THR A 17 53.21 -33.09 16.99
CA THR A 17 53.78 -32.91 18.33
C THR A 17 53.00 -31.82 19.09
N ILE A 18 52.91 -31.92 20.42
CA ILE A 18 52.22 -30.93 21.27
C ILE A 18 52.59 -29.47 20.92
N PRO A 19 53.88 -29.10 20.75
CA PRO A 19 54.24 -27.74 20.33
C PRO A 19 53.72 -27.37 18.93
N GLU A 20 53.69 -28.30 17.97
CA GLU A 20 53.11 -28.06 16.64
C GLU A 20 51.58 -27.90 16.69
N GLN A 21 50.89 -28.63 17.57
CA GLN A 21 49.46 -28.47 17.79
C GLN A 21 49.16 -27.10 18.42
N MET A 22 49.95 -26.69 19.41
CA MET A 22 49.82 -25.39 20.07
C MET A 22 50.11 -24.23 19.11
N HIS A 23 51.12 -24.39 18.26
CA HIS A 23 51.41 -23.44 17.19
C HIS A 23 50.27 -23.37 16.16
N THR A 24 49.74 -24.52 15.73
CA THR A 24 48.58 -24.59 14.82
C THR A 24 47.37 -23.88 15.39
N LEU A 25 47.05 -24.11 16.68
CA LEU A 25 45.93 -23.43 17.34
C LEU A 25 46.17 -21.91 17.39
N THR A 26 47.39 -21.48 17.71
CA THR A 26 47.72 -20.06 17.73
C THR A 26 47.54 -19.43 16.34
N CYS A 27 48.01 -20.10 15.29
CA CYS A 27 47.85 -19.67 13.89
C CYS A 27 46.39 -19.68 13.40
N LYS A 28 45.52 -20.53 13.95
CA LYS A 28 44.08 -20.53 13.61
C LYS A 28 43.31 -19.36 14.20
N TRP A 29 43.78 -18.84 15.34
CA TRP A 29 43.17 -17.72 16.06
C TRP A 29 43.73 -16.36 15.65
N ASP A 30 44.87 -16.34 14.96
CA ASP A 30 45.49 -15.12 14.46
C ASP A 30 44.78 -14.64 13.18
N PRO A 31 44.14 -13.45 13.17
CA PRO A 31 43.48 -12.90 11.98
C PRO A 31 44.45 -12.48 10.87
N ALA A 32 45.74 -12.30 11.17
CA ALA A 32 46.75 -11.96 10.17
C ALA A 32 47.30 -13.21 9.46
N HIS A 33 47.10 -14.40 10.03
CA HIS A 33 47.65 -15.64 9.51
C HIS A 33 46.73 -16.25 8.44
N HIS A 34 47.31 -16.75 7.36
CA HIS A 34 46.57 -17.34 6.24
C HIS A 34 45.72 -18.57 6.65
N SER A 35 46.14 -19.29 7.69
CA SER A 35 45.43 -20.47 8.24
C SER A 35 44.33 -20.14 9.25
N CYS A 36 43.93 -18.87 9.38
CA CYS A 36 42.82 -18.47 10.25
C CYS A 36 41.53 -19.19 9.83
N GLU A 37 40.86 -19.88 10.76
CA GLU A 37 39.60 -20.58 10.49
C GLU A 37 38.38 -19.64 10.57
N PHE A 38 38.52 -18.46 11.19
CA PHE A 38 37.46 -17.47 11.31
C PHE A 38 37.33 -16.60 10.05
N LYS A 39 37.26 -17.23 8.88
CA LYS A 39 37.09 -16.57 7.58
C LYS A 39 35.70 -16.87 7.04
N THR A 40 34.93 -15.82 6.76
CA THR A 40 33.60 -15.93 6.14
C THR A 40 33.42 -14.86 5.09
N TYR A 41 32.71 -15.17 4.02
CA TYR A 41 32.39 -14.20 2.97
C TYR A 41 31.00 -13.62 3.16
N PHE A 42 30.91 -12.29 3.12
CA PHE A 42 29.64 -11.57 3.06
C PHE A 42 29.47 -10.93 1.70
N TYR A 43 28.24 -10.88 1.21
CA TYR A 43 27.94 -10.26 -0.07
C TYR A 43 27.52 -8.81 0.14
N ASN A 44 28.23 -7.88 -0.50
CA ASN A 44 27.85 -6.47 -0.54
C ASN A 44 27.22 -6.13 -1.88
N LYS A 45 26.13 -5.35 -1.85
CA LYS A 45 25.47 -4.88 -3.07
C LYS A 45 26.21 -3.67 -3.62
N VAL A 46 26.56 -3.72 -4.89
CA VAL A 46 27.30 -2.69 -5.61
C VAL A 46 26.58 -2.43 -6.94
N ASP A 47 26.71 -1.20 -7.45
CA ASP A 47 26.19 -0.86 -8.77
C ASP A 47 26.93 -1.63 -9.88
N GLU A 48 26.22 -2.00 -10.94
CA GLU A 48 26.73 -2.91 -11.98
C GLU A 48 27.95 -2.33 -12.70
N ALA A 49 27.97 -1.02 -12.89
CA ALA A 49 29.10 -0.30 -13.48
C ALA A 49 30.38 -0.37 -12.63
N ALA A 50 30.24 -0.57 -11.31
CA ALA A 50 31.36 -0.58 -10.40
C ALA A 50 31.95 -1.98 -10.14
N ILE A 51 31.25 -3.05 -10.56
CA ILE A 51 31.68 -4.44 -10.36
C ILE A 51 33.11 -4.72 -10.84
N PRO A 52 33.55 -4.27 -12.04
CA PRO A 52 34.89 -4.59 -12.54
C PRO A 52 36.04 -4.02 -11.71
N PHE A 53 35.78 -3.05 -10.84
CA PHE A 53 36.80 -2.41 -10.00
C PHE A 53 37.07 -3.15 -8.69
N TYR A 54 36.29 -4.19 -8.37
CA TYR A 54 36.48 -4.99 -7.16
C TYR A 54 37.22 -6.29 -7.47
N GLY A 55 38.24 -6.57 -6.66
CA GLY A 55 39.00 -7.81 -6.69
C GLY A 55 39.18 -8.39 -5.28
N PRO A 56 39.85 -9.54 -5.17
CA PRO A 56 40.13 -10.17 -3.87
C PRO A 56 40.90 -9.23 -2.95
N ALA A 57 40.63 -9.33 -1.65
CA ALA A 57 41.30 -8.52 -0.65
C ALA A 57 42.79 -8.90 -0.52
N PRO A 58 43.68 -7.98 -0.11
CA PRO A 58 45.09 -8.30 0.09
C PRO A 58 45.26 -9.37 1.18
N GLY A 59 45.78 -10.54 0.79
CA GLY A 59 45.95 -11.70 1.68
C GLY A 59 44.81 -12.73 1.63
N ASP A 60 43.85 -12.53 0.71
CA ASP A 60 42.75 -13.47 0.48
C ASP A 60 43.13 -14.55 -0.54
N ASP A 61 42.60 -15.76 -0.36
CA ASP A 61 42.89 -16.88 -1.26
C ASP A 61 42.06 -16.74 -2.54
N PRO A 62 42.68 -16.62 -3.74
CA PRO A 62 41.95 -16.40 -4.98
C PRO A 62 40.90 -17.47 -5.29
N LYS A 63 41.16 -18.72 -4.89
CA LYS A 63 40.23 -19.84 -5.05
C LYS A 63 38.96 -19.66 -4.22
N ALA A 64 39.11 -19.30 -2.95
CA ALA A 64 37.99 -19.09 -2.04
C ALA A 64 37.14 -17.88 -2.46
N TRP A 65 37.79 -16.86 -3.04
CA TRP A 65 37.10 -15.71 -3.64
C TRP A 65 36.29 -16.08 -4.89
N GLU A 66 36.85 -16.89 -5.78
CA GLU A 66 36.15 -17.39 -6.97
C GLU A 66 34.98 -18.31 -6.61
N GLU A 67 35.15 -19.18 -5.61
CA GLU A 67 34.07 -20.00 -5.05
C GLU A 67 32.93 -19.14 -4.49
N ALA A 68 33.26 -18.10 -3.72
CA ALA A 68 32.27 -17.14 -3.22
C ALA A 68 31.59 -16.36 -4.36
N LEU A 69 32.31 -16.00 -5.43
CA LEU A 69 31.70 -15.39 -6.60
C LEU A 69 30.74 -16.33 -7.34
N ALA A 70 31.02 -17.63 -7.35
CA ALA A 70 30.16 -18.65 -7.93
C ALA A 70 28.87 -18.84 -7.11
N GLU A 71 28.95 -18.77 -5.78
CA GLU A 71 27.82 -18.90 -4.86
C GLU A 71 27.05 -17.59 -4.60
N LYS A 72 27.17 -16.59 -5.48
CA LYS A 72 26.50 -15.30 -5.26
C LYS A 72 24.96 -15.41 -5.27
N PRO A 73 24.25 -14.68 -4.38
CA PRO A 73 22.78 -14.73 -4.29
C PRO A 73 22.06 -14.03 -5.46
N GLY A 74 22.77 -13.20 -6.24
CA GLY A 74 22.20 -12.49 -7.39
C GLY A 74 23.23 -11.61 -8.11
N PRO A 75 22.83 -10.96 -9.21
CA PRO A 75 23.67 -9.97 -9.89
C PRO A 75 23.92 -8.74 -9.00
N GLY A 76 25.07 -8.08 -9.16
CA GLY A 76 25.44 -6.89 -8.37
C GLY A 76 25.93 -7.17 -6.94
N TYR A 77 26.08 -8.43 -6.56
CA TYR A 77 26.68 -8.82 -5.28
C TYR A 77 28.14 -9.19 -5.45
N ILE A 78 29.00 -8.61 -4.61
CA ILE A 78 30.43 -8.86 -4.59
C ILE A 78 30.78 -9.42 -3.20
N PRO A 79 31.52 -10.55 -3.13
CA PRO A 79 31.95 -11.09 -1.84
C PRO A 79 32.91 -10.13 -1.16
N VAL A 80 32.96 -10.17 0.17
CA VAL A 80 33.88 -9.40 1.00
C VAL A 80 34.29 -10.34 2.12
N ALA A 81 35.58 -10.65 2.19
CA ALA A 81 36.12 -11.48 3.25
C ALA A 81 36.04 -10.75 4.60
N ALA A 82 35.42 -11.39 5.58
CA ALA A 82 35.46 -11.00 6.98
C ALA A 82 36.33 -12.00 7.73
N VAL A 83 37.48 -11.51 8.22
CA VAL A 83 38.45 -12.31 8.99
C VAL A 83 38.37 -11.91 10.46
N GLY A 84 38.04 -12.89 11.30
CA GLY A 84 37.94 -12.73 12.75
C GLY A 84 36.76 -11.86 13.21
N PHE A 85 36.68 -11.67 14.53
CA PHE A 85 35.57 -10.95 15.17
C PHE A 85 35.61 -9.43 14.92
N GLN A 86 36.78 -8.86 14.63
CA GLN A 86 36.90 -7.43 14.36
C GLN A 86 36.20 -7.03 13.05
N ALA A 87 36.35 -7.83 11.99
CA ALA A 87 35.64 -7.60 10.73
C ALA A 87 34.12 -7.75 10.89
N LEU A 88 33.67 -8.72 11.70
CA LEU A 88 32.25 -8.86 12.05
C LEU A 88 31.72 -7.64 12.83
N ALA A 89 32.48 -7.12 13.79
CA ALA A 89 32.12 -5.91 14.53
C ALA A 89 32.01 -4.69 13.61
N GLN A 90 32.94 -4.53 12.65
CA GLN A 90 32.85 -3.48 11.63
C GLN A 90 31.58 -3.61 10.77
N ARG A 91 31.22 -4.84 10.38
CA ARG A 91 29.99 -5.10 9.61
C ARG A 91 28.74 -4.77 10.42
N LEU A 92 28.68 -5.14 11.70
CA LEU A 92 27.58 -4.79 12.60
C LEU A 92 27.44 -3.27 12.76
N ASN A 93 28.56 -2.55 12.89
CA ASN A 93 28.54 -1.09 12.94
C ASN A 93 28.01 -0.47 11.64
N ALA A 94 28.43 -0.99 10.48
CA ALA A 94 27.91 -0.54 9.18
C ALA A 94 26.41 -0.81 9.03
N GLN A 95 25.92 -1.98 9.47
CA GLN A 95 24.50 -2.31 9.48
C GLN A 95 23.71 -1.38 10.40
N ARG A 96 24.23 -1.09 11.60
CA ARG A 96 23.60 -0.14 12.53
C ARG A 96 23.45 1.26 11.92
N LEU A 97 24.49 1.74 11.22
CA LEU A 97 24.45 3.02 10.52
C LEU A 97 23.41 3.00 9.39
N ALA A 98 23.38 1.93 8.58
CA ALA A 98 22.40 1.77 7.51
C ALA A 98 20.95 1.73 8.03
N VAL A 99 20.69 1.00 9.11
CA VAL A 99 19.37 0.97 9.77
C VAL A 99 18.97 2.36 10.28
N GLY A 100 19.93 3.11 10.85
CA GLY A 100 19.70 4.52 11.23
C GLY A 100 19.28 5.39 10.04
N GLN A 101 19.95 5.25 8.90
CA GLN A 101 19.59 5.96 7.66
C GLN A 101 18.22 5.53 7.12
N PHE A 102 17.91 4.23 7.12
CA PHE A 102 16.60 3.73 6.70
C PHE A 102 15.47 4.28 7.57
N ASN A 103 15.65 4.30 8.89
CA ASN A 103 14.66 4.87 9.80
C ASN A 103 14.47 6.37 9.54
N GLN A 104 15.56 7.11 9.31
CA GLN A 104 15.46 8.53 8.95
C GLN A 104 14.68 8.74 7.66
N ARG A 105 14.97 7.98 6.60
CA ARG A 105 14.23 8.04 5.33
C ARG A 105 12.77 7.66 5.51
N LEU A 106 12.47 6.66 6.33
CA LEU A 106 11.11 6.25 6.63
C LEU A 106 10.34 7.36 7.35
N HIS A 107 10.98 8.05 8.30
CA HIS A 107 10.39 9.22 8.96
C HIS A 107 10.17 10.39 8.00
N GLU A 108 11.09 10.64 7.06
CA GLU A 108 10.90 11.66 6.01
C GLU A 108 9.68 11.32 5.13
N ILE A 109 9.53 10.06 4.71
CA ILE A 109 8.37 9.60 3.96
C ILE A 109 7.09 9.77 4.77
N ASN A 110 7.08 9.35 6.04
CA ASN A 110 5.90 9.48 6.88
C ASN A 110 5.50 10.95 7.07
N ALA A 111 6.46 11.83 7.33
CA ALA A 111 6.22 13.27 7.44
C ALA A 111 5.65 13.87 6.13
N SER A 112 6.12 13.41 4.98
CA SER A 112 5.59 13.83 3.69
C SER A 112 4.15 13.35 3.47
N LEU A 113 3.81 12.13 3.88
CA LEU A 113 2.45 11.59 3.83
C LEU A 113 1.52 12.37 4.77
N ASP A 114 1.95 12.65 6.00
CA ASP A 114 1.19 13.44 6.97
C ASP A 114 0.92 14.86 6.43
N ALA A 115 1.90 15.47 5.76
CA ALA A 115 1.73 16.77 5.11
C ALA A 115 0.71 16.72 3.95
N ILE A 116 0.72 15.67 3.14
CA ILE A 116 -0.24 15.49 2.05
C ILE A 116 -1.66 15.25 2.60
N LEU A 117 -1.80 14.39 3.61
CA LEU A 117 -3.08 14.07 4.25
C LEU A 117 -3.68 15.31 4.91
N SER A 118 -2.91 16.03 5.72
CA SER A 118 -3.38 17.26 6.36
C SER A 118 -3.82 18.32 5.35
N ARG A 119 -3.07 18.50 4.25
CA ARG A 119 -3.45 19.41 3.17
C ARG A 119 -4.72 18.96 2.44
N HIS A 120 -4.88 17.65 2.22
CA HIS A 120 -6.09 17.11 1.60
C HIS A 120 -7.33 17.39 2.47
N ASP A 121 -7.24 17.06 3.76
CA ASP A 121 -8.38 17.10 4.67
C ASP A 121 -8.79 18.53 5.04
N LEU A 122 -7.81 19.39 5.35
CA LEU A 122 -8.08 20.75 5.81
C LEU A 122 -8.31 21.73 4.66
N GLU A 123 -7.55 21.62 3.57
CA GLU A 123 -7.63 22.60 2.48
C GLU A 123 -8.45 22.08 1.30
N THR A 124 -8.09 20.91 0.78
CA THR A 124 -8.59 20.45 -0.52
C THR A 124 -10.05 20.05 -0.44
N SER A 125 -10.42 19.28 0.59
CA SER A 125 -11.80 18.86 0.84
C SER A 125 -12.72 20.06 1.05
N VAL A 126 -12.32 20.99 1.92
CA VAL A 126 -13.09 22.21 2.23
C VAL A 126 -13.25 23.10 0.99
N ARG A 127 -12.16 23.34 0.24
CA ARG A 127 -12.21 24.13 -1.00
C ARG A 127 -13.09 23.45 -2.05
N THR A 128 -13.03 22.13 -2.17
CA THR A 128 -13.87 21.37 -3.10
C THR A 128 -15.35 21.49 -2.74
N MET A 129 -15.72 21.35 -1.48
CA MET A 129 -17.10 21.55 -1.03
C MET A 129 -17.58 23.00 -1.26
N ALA A 130 -16.74 24.00 -0.94
CA ALA A 130 -17.05 25.40 -1.18
C ALA A 130 -17.22 25.70 -2.67
N ALA A 131 -16.35 25.16 -3.52
CA ALA A 131 -16.42 25.28 -4.97
C ALA A 131 -17.71 24.65 -5.53
N ARG A 132 -18.09 23.45 -5.04
CA ARG A 132 -19.37 22.81 -5.42
C ARG A 132 -20.58 23.66 -5.05
N ARG A 133 -20.60 24.25 -3.85
CA ARG A 133 -21.68 25.18 -3.41
C ARG A 133 -21.74 26.43 -4.30
N ARG A 134 -20.60 27.07 -4.54
CA ARG A 134 -20.52 28.25 -5.44
C ARG A 134 -20.95 27.91 -6.86
N HIS A 135 -20.55 26.75 -7.37
CA HIS A 135 -20.95 26.29 -8.70
C HIS A 135 -22.47 26.09 -8.78
N ALA A 136 -23.10 25.49 -7.77
CA ALA A 136 -24.56 25.34 -7.73
C ALA A 136 -25.28 26.70 -7.72
N GLU A 137 -24.76 27.67 -6.95
CA GLU A 137 -25.30 29.03 -6.93
C GLU A 137 -25.13 29.74 -8.27
N LEU A 138 -23.94 29.70 -8.86
CA LEU A 138 -23.66 30.29 -10.17
C LEU A 138 -24.50 29.64 -11.27
N ARG A 139 -24.70 28.31 -11.22
CA ARG A 139 -25.61 27.59 -12.12
C ARG A 139 -27.05 28.10 -11.99
N LYS A 140 -27.53 28.38 -10.78
CA LYS A 140 -28.86 28.98 -10.57
C LYS A 140 -28.92 30.40 -11.12
N ARG A 141 -27.88 31.22 -10.88
CA ARG A 141 -27.79 32.61 -11.38
C ARG A 141 -27.72 32.66 -12.90
N SER A 142 -26.93 31.78 -13.52
CA SER A 142 -26.80 31.69 -14.98
C SER A 142 -28.11 31.24 -15.62
N LEU A 143 -28.78 30.23 -15.06
CA LEU A 143 -30.11 29.80 -15.52
C LEU A 143 -31.14 30.95 -15.41
N LYS A 144 -31.16 31.68 -14.29
CA LYS A 144 -32.06 32.83 -14.11
C LYS A 144 -31.78 33.96 -15.12
N LEU A 145 -30.51 34.23 -15.40
CA LEU A 145 -30.11 35.22 -16.40
C LEU A 145 -30.53 34.75 -17.80
N ALA A 146 -30.23 33.50 -18.17
CA ALA A 146 -30.61 32.93 -19.46
C ALA A 146 -32.13 33.00 -19.67
N ALA A 147 -32.93 32.67 -18.64
CA ALA A 147 -34.38 32.81 -18.67
C ALA A 147 -34.82 34.26 -18.91
N ARG A 148 -34.23 35.24 -18.21
CA ARG A 148 -34.54 36.66 -18.41
C ARG A 148 -34.17 37.15 -19.81
N VAL A 149 -33.02 36.74 -20.34
CA VAL A 149 -32.59 37.07 -21.70
C VAL A 149 -33.56 36.52 -22.73
N GLN A 150 -33.99 35.26 -22.57
CA GLN A 150 -34.98 34.65 -23.46
C GLN A 150 -36.31 35.41 -23.45
N VAL A 151 -36.83 35.75 -22.26
CA VAL A 151 -38.08 36.52 -22.12
C VAL A 151 -37.97 37.90 -22.76
N LEU A 152 -36.86 38.61 -22.57
CA LEU A 152 -36.67 39.95 -23.15
C LEU A 152 -36.51 39.90 -24.68
N ARG A 153 -35.77 38.92 -25.20
CA ARG A 153 -35.56 38.74 -26.64
C ARG A 153 -36.85 38.37 -27.37
N ASN A 154 -37.64 37.48 -26.78
CA ASN A 154 -38.86 36.97 -27.41
C ASN A 154 -40.10 37.81 -27.08
N ARG A 155 -39.93 38.95 -26.39
CA ARG A 155 -41.06 39.79 -26.00
C ARG A 155 -41.75 40.38 -27.22
N GLY A 156 -43.01 40.01 -27.44
CA GLY A 156 -43.82 40.49 -28.56
C GLY A 156 -43.79 39.59 -29.80
N TYR A 157 -43.04 38.47 -29.76
CA TYR A 157 -43.15 37.40 -30.74
C TYR A 157 -44.17 36.35 -30.26
N ALA A 158 -44.79 35.64 -31.20
CA ALA A 158 -45.63 34.49 -30.88
C ALA A 158 -44.78 33.36 -30.28
N LEU A 159 -45.38 32.56 -29.40
CA LEU A 159 -44.73 31.42 -28.78
C LEU A 159 -44.30 30.42 -29.86
N SER A 160 -43.07 29.90 -29.77
CA SER A 160 -42.58 28.86 -30.68
C SER A 160 -43.11 27.48 -30.27
N GLY A 161 -43.22 26.54 -31.21
CA GLY A 161 -43.62 25.16 -30.92
C GLY A 161 -42.71 24.47 -29.89
N ASP A 162 -41.40 24.72 -29.95
CA ASP A 162 -40.43 24.20 -28.97
C ASP A 162 -40.70 24.73 -27.54
N GLU A 163 -41.26 25.93 -27.41
CA GLU A 163 -41.59 26.55 -26.13
C GLU A 163 -42.87 25.97 -25.54
N ASP A 164 -43.86 25.63 -26.39
CA ASP A 164 -45.04 24.86 -25.97
C ASP A 164 -44.65 23.46 -25.47
N ASP A 165 -43.74 22.77 -26.15
CA ASP A 165 -43.23 21.47 -25.69
C ASP A 165 -42.53 21.57 -24.32
N LEU A 166 -41.72 22.61 -24.12
CA LEU A 166 -41.07 22.87 -22.83
C LEU A 166 -42.11 23.18 -21.74
N ARG A 167 -43.12 23.99 -22.06
CA ARG A 167 -44.22 24.34 -21.16
C ARG A 167 -44.99 23.09 -20.71
N ILE A 168 -45.31 22.20 -21.63
CA ILE A 168 -46.02 20.95 -21.33
C ILE A 168 -45.19 20.08 -20.38
N LYS A 169 -43.88 19.93 -20.65
CA LYS A 169 -42.97 19.18 -19.77
C LYS A 169 -42.88 19.79 -18.37
N LEU A 170 -42.79 21.12 -18.26
CA LEU A 170 -42.76 21.82 -16.98
C LEU A 170 -44.07 21.68 -16.20
N ALA A 171 -45.21 21.80 -16.87
CA ALA A 171 -46.52 21.62 -16.24
C ALA A 171 -46.73 20.19 -15.72
N ALA A 172 -46.27 19.19 -16.49
CA ALA A 172 -46.28 17.81 -16.03
C ALA A 172 -45.40 17.61 -14.78
N LEU A 173 -44.19 18.15 -14.79
CA LEU A 173 -43.28 18.10 -13.63
C LEU A 173 -43.85 18.82 -12.41
N GLU A 174 -44.42 20.00 -12.59
CA GLU A 174 -45.05 20.77 -11.51
C GLU A 174 -46.19 19.99 -10.87
N ARG A 175 -47.06 19.37 -11.67
CA ARG A 175 -48.15 18.52 -11.19
C ARG A 175 -47.64 17.34 -10.38
N THR A 176 -46.56 16.70 -10.80
CA THR A 176 -45.95 15.59 -10.03
C THR A 176 -45.29 16.07 -8.74
N ALA A 177 -44.69 17.26 -8.75
CA ALA A 177 -44.00 17.81 -7.58
C ALA A 177 -44.97 18.36 -6.52
N GLN A 178 -46.12 18.88 -6.94
CA GLN A 178 -47.18 19.41 -6.08
C GLN A 178 -48.19 18.35 -5.65
N ASP A 179 -47.93 17.06 -5.89
CA ASP A 179 -48.81 15.98 -5.45
C ASP A 179 -48.88 15.92 -3.91
N PRO A 180 -50.05 16.17 -3.30
CA PRO A 180 -50.22 16.13 -1.84
C PRO A 180 -49.84 14.78 -1.23
N ALA A 181 -49.93 13.69 -1.99
CA ALA A 181 -49.54 12.36 -1.53
C ALA A 181 -48.04 12.27 -1.25
N LEU A 182 -47.19 12.98 -2.00
CA LEU A 182 -45.74 13.01 -1.73
C LEU A 182 -45.44 13.75 -0.43
N GLY A 183 -46.12 14.88 -0.19
CA GLY A 183 -46.02 15.62 1.08
C GLY A 183 -46.45 14.77 2.27
N ALA A 184 -47.62 14.13 2.17
CA ALA A 184 -48.13 13.26 3.23
C ALA A 184 -47.20 12.08 3.53
N ARG A 185 -46.61 11.44 2.51
CA ARG A 185 -45.62 10.36 2.69
C ARG A 185 -44.35 10.85 3.40
N LEU A 186 -43.87 12.05 3.08
CA LEU A 186 -42.71 12.63 3.75
C LEU A 186 -43.01 12.87 5.23
N GLU A 187 -44.17 13.43 5.56
CA GLU A 187 -44.61 13.65 6.94
C GLU A 187 -44.80 12.34 7.71
N GLU A 188 -45.35 11.30 7.05
CA GLU A 188 -45.45 9.95 7.62
C GLU A 188 -44.07 9.36 7.91
N LEU A 189 -43.12 9.46 6.98
CA LEU A 189 -41.75 8.98 7.17
C LEU A 189 -41.04 9.73 8.31
N TRP A 190 -41.25 11.05 8.42
CA TRP A 190 -40.69 11.83 9.52
C TRP A 190 -41.26 11.42 10.87
N SER A 191 -42.58 11.24 10.97
CA SER A 191 -43.20 10.79 12.23
C SER A 191 -42.75 9.37 12.60
N ARG A 192 -42.64 8.46 11.63
CA ARG A 192 -42.10 7.10 11.84
C ARG A 192 -40.62 7.10 12.25
N LEU A 193 -39.82 7.99 11.69
CA LEU A 193 -38.41 8.13 12.08
C LEU A 193 -38.29 8.61 13.53
N ILE A 194 -39.12 9.58 13.92
CA ILE A 194 -39.17 10.09 15.29
C ILE A 194 -39.54 8.97 16.26
N THR A 195 -40.59 8.19 15.98
CA THR A 195 -40.98 7.09 16.87
C THR A 195 -39.91 6.00 16.98
N LEU A 196 -39.24 5.65 15.87
CA LEU A 196 -38.14 4.69 15.88
C LEU A 196 -36.93 5.20 16.67
N ARG A 197 -36.61 6.49 16.55
CA ARG A 197 -35.54 7.11 17.35
C ARG A 197 -35.89 7.06 18.83
N ASP A 198 -37.09 7.46 19.20
CA ASP A 198 -37.52 7.50 20.60
C ASP A 198 -37.53 6.07 21.21
N TYR A 199 -37.96 5.06 20.44
CA TYR A 199 -37.84 3.65 20.83
C TYR A 199 -36.39 3.19 20.97
N ALA A 200 -35.51 3.55 20.04
CA ALA A 200 -34.09 3.22 20.09
C ALA A 200 -33.39 3.86 21.31
N GLU A 201 -33.75 5.10 21.65
CA GLU A 201 -33.25 5.80 22.84
C GLU A 201 -33.71 5.11 24.14
N GLN A 202 -34.99 4.72 24.21
CA GLN A 202 -35.53 3.95 25.33
C GLN A 202 -34.81 2.62 25.48
N LEU A 203 -34.71 1.83 24.42
CA LEU A 203 -34.03 0.53 24.41
C LEU A 203 -32.55 0.66 24.79
N LYS A 204 -31.85 1.68 24.26
CA LYS A 204 -30.45 1.96 24.64
C LYS A 204 -30.33 2.28 26.13
N SER A 205 -31.28 3.03 26.70
CA SER A 205 -31.28 3.36 28.13
C SER A 205 -31.56 2.13 29.01
N GLU A 206 -32.41 1.21 28.54
CA GLU A 206 -32.71 -0.05 29.24
C GLU A 206 -31.52 -1.02 29.19
N ILE A 207 -30.91 -1.19 28.02
CA ILE A 207 -29.70 -2.01 27.84
C ILE A 207 -28.55 -1.43 28.68
N SER A 208 -28.38 -0.10 28.71
CA SER A 208 -27.35 0.55 29.53
C SER A 208 -27.58 0.37 31.04
N LYS A 209 -28.82 0.16 31.50
CA LYS A 209 -29.13 -0.12 32.90
C LYS A 209 -28.97 -1.60 33.26
N GLY A 210 -29.09 -2.50 32.28
CA GLY A 210 -29.08 -3.96 32.48
C GLY A 210 -27.81 -4.69 32.03
N ALA A 211 -26.86 -4.02 31.36
CA ALA A 211 -25.66 -4.69 30.85
C ALA A 211 -24.61 -4.96 31.94
N PRO A 212 -24.19 -6.22 32.17
CA PRO A 212 -22.91 -6.52 32.81
C PRO A 212 -21.77 -6.01 31.92
N ALA A 213 -20.66 -5.59 32.54
CA ALA A 213 -19.48 -5.02 31.87
C ALA A 213 -18.87 -5.88 30.73
N GLU A 214 -19.26 -7.16 30.61
CA GLU A 214 -18.84 -8.09 29.56
C GLU A 214 -19.47 -7.83 28.18
N ILE A 215 -20.64 -7.19 28.09
CA ILE A 215 -21.22 -6.81 26.77
C ILE A 215 -20.48 -5.59 26.18
N GLN A 216 -19.69 -4.90 27.01
CA GLN A 216 -18.91 -3.73 26.59
C GLN A 216 -17.54 -4.10 26.01
N THR A 217 -17.11 -5.36 26.14
CA THR A 217 -16.03 -5.90 25.32
C THR A 217 -16.62 -6.23 23.95
N GLY A 218 -16.38 -5.35 22.98
CA GLY A 218 -16.85 -5.48 21.61
C GLY A 218 -16.33 -6.75 20.90
N LEU A 219 -16.47 -6.78 19.58
CA LEU A 219 -15.78 -7.79 18.76
C LEU A 219 -14.30 -7.82 19.17
N GLY A 220 -13.76 -9.02 19.41
CA GLY A 220 -12.35 -9.14 19.80
C GLY A 220 -11.45 -8.42 18.81
N GLU A 221 -10.45 -7.68 19.30
CA GLU A 221 -9.57 -6.83 18.49
C GLU A 221 -8.93 -7.59 17.31
N GLU A 222 -8.68 -8.89 17.48
CA GLU A 222 -8.20 -9.78 16.42
C GLU A 222 -9.21 -9.98 15.28
N VAL A 223 -10.50 -10.12 15.60
CA VAL A 223 -11.58 -10.26 14.61
C VAL A 223 -11.75 -8.94 13.85
N GLU A 224 -11.65 -7.81 14.54
CA GLU A 224 -11.70 -6.49 13.89
C GLU A 224 -10.51 -6.27 12.96
N ALA A 225 -9.30 -6.66 13.36
CA ALA A 225 -8.11 -6.56 12.51
C ALA A 225 -8.23 -7.42 11.25
N LYS A 226 -8.75 -8.65 11.39
CA LYS A 226 -9.05 -9.53 10.25
C LYS A 226 -10.12 -8.94 9.35
N ALA A 227 -11.19 -8.39 9.92
CA ALA A 227 -12.27 -7.74 9.17
C ALA A 227 -11.76 -6.52 8.39
N LYS A 228 -10.92 -5.66 9.01
CA LYS A 228 -10.27 -4.53 8.33
C LYS A 228 -9.45 -4.98 7.13
N LYS A 229 -8.62 -6.02 7.30
CA LYS A 229 -7.82 -6.58 6.20
C LYS A 229 -8.69 -7.11 5.05
N ILE A 230 -9.76 -7.84 5.37
CA ILE A 230 -10.70 -8.34 4.35
C ILE A 230 -11.38 -7.18 3.62
N LEU A 231 -11.78 -6.13 4.34
CA LEU A 231 -12.37 -4.93 3.75
C LEU A 231 -11.40 -4.20 2.82
N GLU A 232 -10.14 -4.06 3.19
CA GLU A 232 -9.10 -3.48 2.31
C GLU A 232 -8.89 -4.30 1.04
N ASP A 233 -8.91 -5.64 1.15
CA ASP A 233 -8.76 -6.52 -0.01
C ASP A 233 -9.99 -6.44 -0.92
N TYR A 234 -11.20 -6.41 -0.36
CA TYR A 234 -12.43 -6.18 -1.13
C TYR A 234 -12.47 -4.79 -1.77
N GLU A 235 -11.99 -3.75 -1.09
CA GLU A 235 -11.88 -2.42 -1.68
C GLU A 235 -10.97 -2.46 -2.92
N LYS A 236 -9.79 -3.07 -2.84
CA LYS A 236 -8.87 -3.21 -3.98
C LYS A 236 -9.53 -3.98 -5.13
N GLN A 237 -10.22 -5.07 -4.83
CA GLN A 237 -10.92 -5.88 -5.85
C GLN A 237 -12.05 -5.09 -6.52
N ILE A 238 -12.86 -4.36 -5.75
CA ILE A 238 -13.94 -3.53 -6.28
C ILE A 238 -13.38 -2.39 -7.13
N GLN A 239 -12.28 -1.74 -6.70
CA GLN A 239 -11.62 -0.70 -7.49
C GLN A 239 -11.05 -1.24 -8.80
N HIS A 240 -10.50 -2.46 -8.80
CA HIS A 240 -10.06 -3.11 -10.02
C HIS A 240 -11.24 -3.39 -10.96
N LEU A 241 -12.29 -4.06 -10.47
CA LEU A 241 -13.50 -4.35 -11.27
C LEU A 241 -14.15 -3.07 -11.81
N LYS A 242 -14.15 -1.99 -11.04
CA LYS A 242 -14.63 -0.69 -11.50
C LYS A 242 -13.80 -0.15 -12.66
N LYS A 243 -12.46 -0.23 -12.59
CA LYS A 243 -11.59 0.20 -13.69
C LYS A 243 -11.81 -0.63 -14.95
N GLU A 244 -11.88 -1.96 -14.80
CA GLU A 244 -12.18 -2.86 -15.92
C GLU A 244 -13.54 -2.54 -16.56
N LEU A 245 -14.57 -2.29 -15.75
CA LEU A 245 -15.89 -1.91 -16.26
C LEU A 245 -15.84 -0.58 -17.02
N GLU A 246 -15.13 0.43 -16.52
CA GLU A 246 -14.95 1.70 -17.23
C GLU A 246 -14.18 1.51 -18.54
N LEU A 247 -13.15 0.67 -18.56
CA LEU A 247 -12.41 0.33 -19.79
C LEU A 247 -13.33 -0.35 -20.82
N VAL A 248 -14.04 -1.41 -20.43
CA VAL A 248 -14.99 -2.11 -21.30
C VAL A 248 -16.07 -1.16 -21.82
N LYS A 249 -16.55 -0.25 -20.97
CA LYS A 249 -17.51 0.77 -21.39
C LYS A 249 -16.93 1.71 -22.45
N THR A 250 -15.70 2.20 -22.24
CA THR A 250 -15.05 3.06 -23.25
C THR A 250 -14.79 2.34 -24.56
N GLU A 251 -14.36 1.08 -24.51
CA GLU A 251 -14.16 0.24 -25.70
C GLU A 251 -15.47 -0.02 -26.44
N TYR A 252 -16.55 -0.26 -25.70
CA TYR A 252 -17.88 -0.42 -26.26
C TYR A 252 -18.38 0.86 -26.94
N ASP A 253 -18.26 2.01 -26.29
CA ASP A 253 -18.66 3.32 -26.84
C ASP A 253 -17.86 3.62 -28.13
N ASP A 254 -16.59 3.21 -28.19
CA ASP A 254 -15.76 3.39 -29.38
C ASP A 254 -16.09 2.40 -30.49
N TRP A 255 -16.45 1.16 -30.16
CA TRP A 255 -17.00 0.20 -31.11
C TRP A 255 -18.36 0.67 -31.66
N GLU A 256 -19.25 1.21 -30.83
CA GLU A 256 -20.58 1.71 -31.22
C GLU A 256 -20.46 2.86 -32.22
N LYS A 257 -19.50 3.78 -32.01
CA LYS A 257 -19.19 4.86 -32.97
C LYS A 257 -18.67 4.34 -34.31
N GLN A 258 -17.93 3.23 -34.31
CA GLN A 258 -17.41 2.61 -35.54
C GLN A 258 -18.46 1.79 -36.30
N THR A 259 -19.41 1.19 -35.57
CA THR A 259 -20.43 0.30 -36.13
C THR A 259 -21.75 0.98 -36.45
N THR A 260 -22.04 2.15 -35.90
CA THR A 260 -23.16 2.99 -36.36
C THR A 260 -22.76 3.61 -37.69
N PRO A 261 -23.29 3.16 -38.86
CA PRO A 261 -23.01 3.86 -40.09
C PRO A 261 -23.60 5.26 -39.97
N ALA A 262 -22.80 6.29 -40.29
CA ALA A 262 -23.32 7.64 -40.51
C ALA A 262 -24.53 7.51 -41.43
N ALA A 263 -25.73 7.83 -40.91
CA ALA A 263 -26.97 7.78 -41.68
C ALA A 263 -26.73 8.52 -42.99
N ARG A 264 -26.77 7.79 -44.11
CA ARG A 264 -26.56 8.33 -45.44
C ARG A 264 -27.53 9.50 -45.64
N SER A 265 -26.96 10.69 -45.84
CA SER A 265 -27.64 11.88 -46.35
C SER A 265 -28.28 11.61 -47.71
#